data_AF-A0A2N0NJ60-F1
#
_entry.id   AF-A0A2N0NJ60-F1
#
_cell.length_a   1.000
_cell.length_b   1.000
_cell.length_c   1.000
_cell.angle_alpha   90.00
_cell.angle_beta   90.00
_cell.angle_gamma   90.00
#
_symmetry.space_group_name_H-M   'P 1'
#
loop_
_entity.id
_entity.type
_entity.pdbx_description
1 polymer ?
#
loop_
_entity_poly.entity_id
_entity_poly.type
_entity_poly.pdbx_seq_one_letter_code
_entity_poly.pdbx_strand_id
1 'polypeptide(L)'
;MDFPKYNGNIHPDEWIKDLQNYLEYYRPIKDSLSESTRAKFALSLVDSNILLPTEIDSIVKVRNALKEDISFTLFKNTNKRKLQSLKYIPESRG
;
A
#
# COMPACT_ATOMS: atom_id res chain seq x y z
N MET A 1 4.09 -7.01 -17.32
CA MET A 1 4.58 -5.92 -16.45
C MET A 1 4.63 -6.43 -15.04
N ASP A 2 5.70 -6.12 -14.32
CA ASP A 2 5.81 -6.47 -12.90
C ASP A 2 5.01 -5.48 -12.05
N PHE A 3 4.38 -5.98 -10.99
CA PHE A 3 3.62 -5.14 -10.06
C PHE A 3 4.58 -4.37 -9.14
N PRO A 4 4.37 -3.06 -8.91
CA PRO A 4 5.29 -2.23 -8.12
C PRO A 4 5.32 -2.62 -6.64
N LYS A 5 6.50 -2.54 -6.05
CA LYS A 5 6.70 -2.78 -4.61
C LYS A 5 6.04 -1.71 -3.74
N TYR A 6 5.58 -2.08 -2.56
CA TYR A 6 5.15 -1.14 -1.53
C TYR A 6 6.36 -0.56 -0.79
N ASN A 7 6.57 0.74 -0.90
CA ASN A 7 7.69 1.46 -0.27
C ASN A 7 7.23 2.53 0.74
N GLY A 8 5.95 2.52 1.14
CA GLY A 8 5.37 3.49 2.06
C GLY A 8 4.96 4.83 1.45
N ASN A 9 5.12 5.05 0.14
CA ASN A 9 4.75 6.31 -0.52
C ASN A 9 3.35 6.30 -1.18
N ILE A 10 2.56 5.25 -0.96
CA ILE A 10 1.19 5.10 -1.42
C ILE A 10 0.33 4.65 -0.24
N HIS A 11 -0.97 4.98 -0.24
CA HIS A 11 -1.85 4.53 0.82
C HIS A 11 -2.00 2.99 0.79
N PRO A 12 -1.90 2.28 1.93
CA PRO A 12 -2.03 0.81 1.97
C PRO A 12 -3.31 0.28 1.30
N ASP A 13 -4.44 0.96 1.48
CA ASP A 13 -5.71 0.54 0.86
C ASP A 13 -5.68 0.63 -0.67
N GLU A 14 -5.04 1.67 -1.23
CA GLU A 14 -4.91 1.85 -2.67
C GLU A 14 -3.98 0.79 -3.26
N TRP A 15 -2.82 0.59 -2.64
CA TRP A 15 -1.86 -0.41 -3.09
C TRP A 15 -2.42 -1.84 -3.04
N ILE A 16 -3.17 -2.19 -1.98
CA ILE A 16 -3.82 -3.50 -1.87
C ILE A 16 -4.91 -3.68 -2.93
N LYS A 17 -5.70 -2.64 -3.21
CA LYS A 17 -6.72 -2.67 -4.27
C LYS A 17 -6.07 -2.90 -5.63
N ASP A 18 -5.00 -2.18 -5.93
CA ASP A 18 -4.26 -2.33 -7.19
C ASP A 18 -3.62 -3.72 -7.31
N LEU A 19 -3.10 -4.26 -6.20
CA LEU A 19 -2.55 -5.62 -6.16
C LEU A 19 -3.63 -6.67 -6.43
N GLN A 20 -4.81 -6.52 -5.82
CA GLN A 20 -5.94 -7.41 -6.06
C GLN A 20 -6.37 -7.38 -7.53
N ASN A 21 -6.53 -6.19 -8.11
CA ASN A 21 -6.83 -6.03 -9.53
C ASN A 21 -5.74 -6.67 -10.42
N TYR A 22 -4.46 -6.49 -10.07
CA TYR A 22 -3.36 -7.12 -10.80
C TYR A 22 -3.44 -8.65 -10.78
N LEU A 23 -3.70 -9.23 -9.60
CA LEU A 23 -3.86 -10.66 -9.40
C LEU A 23 -5.11 -11.24 -10.05
N GLU A 24 -6.13 -10.42 -10.29
CA GLU A 24 -7.38 -10.84 -10.94
C GLU A 24 -7.27 -10.79 -12.46
N TYR A 25 -6.74 -9.70 -13.02
CA TYR A 25 -6.82 -9.43 -14.45
C TYR A 25 -5.53 -9.71 -15.23
N TYR A 26 -4.36 -9.45 -14.63
CA TYR A 26 -3.08 -9.46 -15.35
C TYR A 26 -2.22 -10.66 -15.03
N ARG A 27 -2.31 -11.16 -13.81
CA ARG A 27 -1.72 -12.42 -13.39
C ARG A 27 -2.77 -13.29 -12.70
N PRO A 28 -3.87 -13.64 -13.42
CA PRO A 28 -4.92 -14.47 -12.87
C PRO A 28 -4.31 -15.75 -12.33
N ILE A 29 -4.34 -15.88 -11.01
CA ILE A 29 -3.92 -17.10 -10.35
C ILE A 29 -5.05 -18.11 -10.59
N LYS A 30 -4.79 -19.08 -11.47
CA LYS A 30 -5.80 -19.97 -12.05
C LYS A 30 -6.43 -21.00 -11.11
N ASP A 31 -5.93 -21.12 -9.89
CA ASP A 31 -6.52 -21.96 -8.86
C ASP A 31 -6.61 -21.17 -7.56
N SER A 32 -7.56 -21.56 -6.71
CA SER A 32 -7.89 -21.00 -5.39
C SER A 32 -6.69 -21.01 -4.43
N LEU A 33 -5.63 -20.25 -4.74
CA LEU A 33 -4.59 -19.92 -3.80
C LEU A 33 -5.28 -19.33 -2.60
N SER A 34 -5.14 -20.03 -1.47
CA SER A 34 -5.66 -19.61 -0.20
C SER A 34 -5.27 -18.15 0.04
N GLU A 35 -6.08 -17.42 0.80
CA GLU A 35 -5.77 -16.05 1.25
C GLU A 35 -4.32 -15.91 1.74
N SER A 36 -3.77 -16.98 2.35
CA SER A 36 -2.37 -17.08 2.77
C SER A 36 -1.37 -16.92 1.63
N THR A 37 -1.63 -17.47 0.44
CA THR A 37 -0.69 -17.36 -0.67
C THR A 37 -0.74 -15.99 -1.33
N ARG A 38 -1.94 -15.38 -1.40
CA ARG A 38 -2.08 -13.97 -1.78
C ARG A 38 -1.33 -13.06 -0.80
N ALA A 39 -1.44 -13.34 0.51
CA ALA A 39 -0.70 -12.62 1.54
C ALA A 39 0.82 -12.77 1.38
N LYS A 40 1.33 -13.99 1.18
CA LYS A 40 2.76 -14.24 0.92
C LYS A 40 3.27 -13.49 -0.31
N PHE A 41 2.47 -13.44 -1.38
CA PHE A 41 2.81 -12.67 -2.56
C PHE A 41 2.81 -11.16 -2.29
N ALA A 42 1.85 -10.64 -1.53
CA ALA A 42 1.88 -9.24 -1.10
C ALA A 42 3.14 -8.93 -0.27
N LEU A 43 3.48 -9.79 0.69
CA LEU A 43 4.66 -9.63 1.55
C LEU A 43 5.97 -9.62 0.75
N SER A 44 6.10 -10.43 -0.30
CA SER A 44 7.31 -10.42 -1.14
C SER A 44 7.46 -9.15 -1.98
N LEU A 45 6.40 -8.35 -2.10
CA LEU A 45 6.38 -7.06 -2.77
C LEU A 45 6.52 -5.88 -1.81
N VAL A 46 6.63 -6.12 -0.51
CA VAL A 46 6.96 -5.06 0.46
C VAL A 46 8.47 -4.77 0.40
N ASP A 47 8.83 -3.49 0.40
CA ASP A 47 10.22 -3.07 0.48
C ASP A 47 10.88 -3.60 1.75
N SER A 48 12.11 -4.12 1.65
CA SER A 48 12.82 -4.74 2.78
C SER A 48 13.08 -3.78 3.95
N ASN A 49 12.99 -2.47 3.72
CA ASN A 49 13.10 -1.47 4.78
C ASN A 49 11.85 -1.39 5.68
N ILE A 50 10.73 -2.01 5.27
CA ILE A 50 9.48 -2.05 6.03
C ILE A 50 9.39 -3.41 6.73
N LEU A 51 9.57 -3.38 8.05
CA LEU A 51 9.58 -4.59 8.86
C LEU A 51 8.16 -4.94 9.30
N LEU A 52 7.62 -6.01 8.75
CA LEU A 52 6.31 -6.53 9.11
C LEU A 52 6.40 -7.79 9.99
N PRO A 53 5.39 -8.06 10.82
CA PRO A 53 5.29 -9.32 11.58
C PRO A 53 5.37 -10.57 10.69
N THR A 54 5.96 -11.63 11.22
CA THR A 54 6.19 -12.89 10.48
C THR A 54 4.91 -13.69 10.22
N GLU A 55 3.88 -13.54 11.05
CA GLU A 55 2.64 -14.33 11.01
C GLU A 55 1.49 -13.59 10.31
N ILE A 56 1.65 -13.35 9.00
CA ILE A 56 0.63 -12.70 8.17
C ILE A 56 0.11 -13.69 7.11
N ASP A 57 -1.14 -14.10 7.26
CA ASP A 57 -1.81 -15.16 6.48
C ASP A 57 -2.98 -14.66 5.62
N SER A 58 -3.21 -13.35 5.57
CA SER A 58 -4.30 -12.76 4.81
C SER A 58 -3.96 -11.35 4.33
N ILE A 59 -4.54 -10.96 3.19
CA ILE A 59 -4.38 -9.61 2.63
C ILE A 59 -4.84 -8.52 3.60
N VAL A 60 -5.89 -8.80 4.39
CA VAL A 60 -6.38 -7.89 5.43
C VAL A 60 -5.32 -7.66 6.51
N LYS A 61 -4.65 -8.72 6.98
CA LYS A 61 -3.55 -8.59 7.95
C LYS A 61 -2.35 -7.85 7.36
N VAL A 62 -1.98 -8.10 6.09
CA VAL A 62 -0.95 -7.31 5.40
C VAL A 62 -1.30 -5.82 5.43
N ARG A 63 -2.51 -5.47 4.98
CA ARG A 63 -2.99 -4.10 4.92
C ARG A 63 -2.96 -3.41 6.28
N ASN A 64 -3.39 -4.09 7.34
CA ASN A 64 -3.40 -3.55 8.69
C ASN A 64 -1.97 -3.35 9.20
N ALA A 65 -1.07 -4.32 9.00
CA ALA A 65 0.33 -4.20 9.37
C ALA A 65 1.02 -3.03 8.64
N LEU A 66 0.73 -2.83 7.35
CA LEU A 66 1.21 -1.67 6.58
C LEU A 66 0.69 -0.33 7.13
N LYS A 67 -0.51 -0.29 7.71
CA LYS A 67 -1.07 0.92 8.35
C LYS A 67 -0.48 1.19 9.74
N GLU A 68 -0.05 0.15 10.44
CA GLU A 68 0.59 0.24 11.75
C GLU A 68 2.07 0.63 11.64
N ASP A 69 2.71 0.33 10.50
CA ASP A 69 4.10 0.69 10.24
C ASP A 69 4.37 2.21 10.22
N ILE A 70 5.58 2.59 10.64
CA ILE A 70 6.02 3.98 10.74
C ILE A 70 6.06 4.68 9.39
N SER A 71 6.31 3.96 8.29
CA SER A 71 6.34 4.53 6.94
C SER A 71 5.00 5.17 6.57
N PHE A 72 3.88 4.55 6.93
CA PHE A 72 2.55 5.10 6.66
C PHE A 72 2.27 6.36 7.48
N THR A 73 2.75 6.42 8.72
CA THR A 73 2.68 7.63 9.54
C THR A 73 3.48 8.77 8.93
N LEU A 74 4.69 8.49 8.43
CA LEU A 74 5.53 9.46 7.73
C LEU A 74 4.88 9.96 6.42
N PHE A 75 4.26 9.06 5.66
CA PHE A 75 3.50 9.40 4.46
C PHE A 75 2.38 10.40 4.76
N LYS A 76 1.52 10.10 5.76
CA LYS A 76 0.43 11.00 6.17
C LYS A 76 0.96 12.38 6.61
N ASN A 77 2.01 12.39 7.44
CA ASN A 77 2.60 13.63 7.94
C ASN A 77 3.22 14.47 6.81
N THR A 78 3.88 13.82 5.85
CA THR A 78 4.48 14.49 4.70
C THR A 78 3.41 15.11 3.81
N ASN A 79 2.33 14.38 3.52
CA ASN A 79 1.21 14.92 2.76
C ASN A 79 0.53 16.08 3.49
N LYS A 80 0.34 15.98 4.81
CA LYS A 80 -0.21 17.08 5.63
C LYS A 80 0.65 18.34 5.54
N ARG A 81 1.98 18.22 5.66
CA ARG A 81 2.89 19.38 5.53
C ARG A 81 2.86 19.98 4.13
N LYS A 82 2.86 19.13 3.09
CA LYS A 82 2.72 19.58 1.69
C LYS A 82 1.43 20.36 1.50
N LEU A 83 0.30 19.84 1.99
CA LEU A 83 -1.00 20.50 1.89
C LEU A 83 -1.00 21.87 2.59
N GLN A 84 -0.41 21.97 3.79
CA GLN A 84 -0.29 23.25 4.50
C GLN A 84 0.61 24.27 3.78
N SER A 85 1.59 23.79 3.01
CA SER A 85 2.48 24.66 2.23
C SER A 85 1.84 25.22 0.97
N LEU A 86 0.79 24.56 0.45
CA LEU A 86 -0.02 25.06 -0.64
C LEU A 86 -0.88 26.21 -0.10
N LYS A 87 -0.33 27.43 -0.13
CA LYS A 87 -1.08 28.65 0.20
C LYS A 87 -2.27 28.72 -0.75
N TYR A 88 -3.48 28.59 -0.23
CA TYR A 88 -4.70 28.85 -0.98
C TYR A 88 -4.69 30.32 -1.41
N ILE A 89 -4.64 30.57 -2.72
CA ILE A 89 -4.85 31.90 -3.28
C ILE A 89 -6.33 31.96 -3.65
N PRO A 90 -7.17 32.69 -2.88
CA PRO A 90 -8.58 32.80 -3.20
C PRO A 90 -8.78 33.49 -4.55
N GLU A 91 -9.75 33.01 -5.32
CA GLU A 91 -10.10 33.51 -6.66
C GLU A 91 -10.41 35.03 -6.65
N SER A 92 -10.90 35.56 -5.52
CA SER A 92 -11.16 37.00 -5.34
C SER A 92 -9.91 37.90 -5.32
N ARG A 93 -8.71 37.31 -5.36
CA ARG A 93 -7.42 38.03 -5.45
C ARG A 93 -6.74 37.89 -6.81
N GLY A 94 -7.43 37.33 -7.82
CA GLY A 94 -6.97 37.18 -9.21
C GLY A 94 -7.52 38.24 -10.14
#